data_AF-A0AAW4DR98-F1
#
_entry.id   AF-A0AAW4DR98-F1
#
_cell.length_a   1.000
_cell.length_b   1.000
_cell.length_c   1.000
_cell.angle_alpha   90.00
_cell.angle_beta   90.00
_cell.angle_gamma   90.00
#
_symmetry.space_group_name_H-M   'P 1'
#
loop_
_entity.id
_entity.type
_entity.pdbx_description
1 polymer ?
#
loop_
_entity_poly.entity_id
_entity_poly.type
_entity_poly.pdbx_seq_one_letter_code
_entity_poly.pdbx_strand_id
1 'polypeptide(L)'
;MRSKYCYTVEIKINNSGTQPPIFSGTCEYSGGGAYKDKLEITDSKIFLQCIRVSEINLDGVFNNYQSALYGQITKAIFFYIGVKQSIPEILSIKISTSYRDVVIQEKNIGASDFKSHAKLAYNFLSELKPDALKVIFDESEKGLGLLKTVSHLTRSKTKTDIFDRFDSLWKAFNALYRVIAKKTNDHQCHRITRTFILTHASASATAVRMIDNMTADKLRSKLRWRQLILNDFENYKKTEAFRDFVLRYTDARLMHVLKETLPYRQDYLIKAGLLGVVEDHIEKHLKAAKLDDQQLVAALCIKYTYFVRNKSAHGERLDRIIGLSSKEVIEIKWLSDLLEHLIIDLINANALY
;
A
#
# COMPACT_ATOMS: atom_id res chain seq x y z
N MET A 1 36.03 19.94 -20.07
CA MET A 1 34.78 19.49 -19.44
C MET A 1 33.62 20.26 -20.06
N ARG A 2 32.53 19.61 -20.49
CA ARG A 2 31.30 20.34 -20.84
C ARG A 2 30.76 20.99 -19.57
N SER A 3 30.52 22.31 -19.60
CA SER A 3 29.85 23.00 -18.51
C SER A 3 28.47 22.37 -18.30
N LYS A 4 28.08 22.16 -17.04
CA LYS A 4 26.81 21.53 -16.68
C LYS A 4 25.86 22.59 -16.15
N TYR A 5 24.57 22.30 -16.25
CA TYR A 5 23.52 23.10 -15.63
C TYR A 5 23.31 22.61 -14.20
N CYS A 6 23.33 23.53 -13.25
CA CYS A 6 23.12 23.27 -11.84
C CYS A 6 21.76 23.82 -11.43
N TYR A 7 20.90 22.96 -10.90
CA TYR A 7 19.56 23.31 -10.44
C TYR A 7 19.53 23.27 -8.92
N THR A 8 18.89 24.27 -8.34
CA THR A 8 18.52 24.27 -6.93
C THR A 8 17.00 24.30 -6.85
N VAL A 9 16.41 23.34 -6.14
CA VAL A 9 14.99 23.37 -5.80
C VAL A 9 14.84 23.59 -4.31
N GLU A 10 14.08 24.61 -3.94
CA GLU A 10 13.74 24.93 -2.56
C GLU A 10 12.22 24.91 -2.39
N ILE A 11 11.73 24.00 -1.56
CA ILE A 11 10.33 23.89 -1.16
C ILE A 11 10.23 24.41 0.27
N LYS A 12 9.49 25.50 0.48
CA LYS A 12 9.24 26.06 1.81
C LYS A 12 7.96 25.46 2.38
N ILE A 13 8.03 24.96 3.61
CA ILE A 13 6.92 24.34 4.33
C ILE A 13 6.54 25.26 5.48
N ASN A 14 5.23 25.42 5.73
CA ASN A 14 4.72 26.22 6.84
C ASN A 14 4.96 25.49 8.18
N ASN A 15 6.19 25.54 8.67
CA ASN A 15 6.59 25.01 9.95
C ASN A 15 7.84 25.76 10.43
N SER A 16 7.84 26.20 11.69
CA SER A 16 8.91 27.01 12.28
C SER A 16 9.87 26.22 13.16
N GLY A 17 9.74 24.89 13.22
CA GLY A 17 10.58 24.03 14.05
C GLY A 17 12.06 24.01 13.63
N THR A 18 12.97 24.26 14.57
CA THR A 18 14.42 24.06 14.44
C THR A 18 14.79 22.66 14.93
N GLN A 19 14.40 21.65 14.14
CA GLN A 19 14.73 20.24 14.40
C GLN A 19 15.88 19.79 13.49
N PRO A 20 16.63 18.72 13.86
CA PRO A 20 17.62 18.14 12.95
C PRO A 20 16.98 17.71 11.62
N PRO A 21 17.78 17.62 10.53
CA PRO A 21 17.27 17.16 9.24
C PRO A 21 16.58 15.79 9.36
N ILE A 22 15.36 15.70 8.83
CA ILE A 22 14.60 14.46 8.69
C ILE A 22 15.39 13.49 7.80
N PHE A 23 16.04 14.02 6.77
CA PHE A 23 16.90 13.27 5.87
C PHE A 23 17.96 14.18 5.25
N SER A 24 19.18 13.66 5.11
CA SER A 24 20.22 14.26 4.30
C SER A 24 20.96 13.14 3.58
N GLY A 25 21.04 13.23 2.24
CA GLY A 25 21.61 12.16 1.43
C GLY A 25 21.47 12.40 -0.07
N THR A 26 21.44 11.32 -0.83
CA THR A 26 21.34 11.36 -2.30
C THR A 26 20.07 10.70 -2.79
N CYS A 27 19.54 11.16 -3.92
CA CYS A 27 18.39 10.60 -4.60
C CYS A 27 18.73 10.29 -6.07
N GLU A 28 18.36 9.11 -6.55
CA GLU A 28 18.51 8.74 -7.96
C GLU A 28 17.40 9.37 -8.78
N TYR A 29 17.69 9.70 -10.05
CA TYR A 29 16.72 10.26 -10.98
C TYR A 29 16.70 9.51 -12.30
N SER A 30 15.50 9.41 -12.90
CA SER A 30 15.30 8.73 -14.18
C SER A 30 16.24 9.28 -15.28
N GLY A 31 16.93 8.37 -15.97
CA GLY A 31 17.94 8.69 -16.98
C GLY A 31 19.30 9.16 -16.41
N GLY A 32 19.49 9.16 -15.09
CA GLY A 32 20.72 9.59 -14.44
C GLY A 32 21.86 8.57 -14.45
N GLY A 33 21.58 7.28 -14.67
CA GLY A 33 22.61 6.23 -14.57
C GLY A 33 23.27 6.24 -13.19
N ALA A 34 24.59 6.47 -13.13
CA ALA A 34 25.34 6.55 -11.87
C ALA A 34 25.26 7.93 -11.17
N TYR A 35 24.68 8.94 -11.82
CA TYR A 35 24.56 10.28 -11.23
C TYR A 35 23.37 10.36 -10.25
N LYS A 36 23.57 11.07 -9.14
CA LYS A 36 22.56 11.28 -8.10
C LYS A 36 22.43 12.77 -7.78
N ASP A 37 21.25 13.18 -7.35
CA ASP A 37 20.99 14.51 -6.82
C ASP A 37 21.21 14.51 -5.30
N LYS A 38 21.61 15.66 -4.74
CA LYS A 38 21.66 15.83 -3.29
C LYS A 38 20.29 16.28 -2.79
N LEU A 39 19.85 15.69 -1.69
CA LEU A 39 18.55 15.97 -1.08
C LEU A 39 18.73 16.18 0.43
N GLU A 40 18.18 17.28 0.92
CA GLU A 40 18.02 17.57 2.34
C GLU A 40 16.56 17.88 2.64
N ILE A 41 16.03 17.26 3.69
CA ILE A 41 14.66 17.42 4.15
C ILE A 41 14.71 17.80 5.62
N THR A 42 14.08 18.92 5.95
CA THR A 42 13.89 19.42 7.31
C THR A 42 12.39 19.63 7.55
N ASP A 43 12.03 20.05 8.76
CA ASP A 43 10.65 20.33 9.13
C ASP A 43 10.05 21.52 8.36
N SER A 44 10.89 22.48 7.96
CA SER A 44 10.48 23.75 7.34
C SER A 44 10.85 23.86 5.85
N LYS A 45 11.69 22.94 5.34
CA LYS A 45 12.24 23.03 3.98
C LYS A 45 12.64 21.68 3.40
N ILE A 46 12.37 21.50 2.11
CA ILE A 46 13.01 20.48 1.26
C ILE A 46 13.96 21.21 0.30
N PHE A 47 15.17 20.68 0.17
CA PHE A 47 16.22 21.25 -0.68
C PHE A 47 16.83 20.18 -1.59
N LEU A 48 16.84 20.44 -2.89
CA LEU A 48 17.49 19.59 -3.88
C LEU A 48 18.58 20.37 -4.60
N GLN A 49 19.73 19.71 -4.80
CA GLN A 49 20.76 20.16 -5.73
C GLN A 49 20.93 19.12 -6.83
N CYS A 50 20.65 19.53 -8.07
CA CYS A 50 20.67 18.65 -9.22
C CYS A 50 21.67 19.16 -10.27
N ILE A 51 22.30 18.23 -10.99
CA ILE A 51 23.24 18.57 -12.06
C ILE A 51 22.81 17.88 -13.35
N ARG A 52 22.72 18.63 -14.45
CA ARG A 52 22.29 18.10 -15.77
C ARG A 52 23.23 18.54 -16.89
N VAL A 53 23.29 17.72 -17.92
CA VAL A 53 24.10 17.99 -19.13
C VAL A 53 23.36 18.92 -20.09
N SER A 54 22.02 18.85 -20.10
CA SER A 54 21.13 19.68 -20.92
C SER A 54 20.27 20.57 -20.03
N GLU A 55 19.89 21.73 -20.58
CA GLU A 55 18.95 22.64 -19.94
C GLU A 55 17.55 22.02 -19.86
N ILE A 56 16.90 22.17 -18.71
CA ILE A 56 15.51 21.83 -18.46
C ILE A 56 14.68 23.11 -18.54
N ASN A 57 13.64 23.10 -19.38
CA ASN A 57 12.65 24.18 -19.41
C ASN A 57 11.85 24.21 -18.09
N LEU A 58 12.06 25.27 -17.30
CA LEU A 58 11.42 25.43 -15.99
C LEU A 58 9.89 25.59 -16.05
N ASP A 59 9.32 26.09 -17.14
CA ASP A 59 7.85 26.21 -17.29
C ASP A 59 7.18 24.85 -17.45
N GLY A 60 7.89 23.87 -18.01
CA GLY A 60 7.41 22.52 -18.19
C GLY A 60 7.52 21.63 -16.95
N VAL A 61 8.31 22.01 -15.94
CA VAL A 61 8.64 21.12 -14.80
C VAL A 61 7.39 20.68 -14.05
N PHE A 62 6.46 21.60 -13.77
CA PHE A 62 5.26 21.28 -12.98
C PHE A 62 4.15 20.58 -13.77
N ASN A 63 4.23 20.60 -15.10
CA ASN A 63 3.21 20.04 -15.99
C ASN A 63 3.65 18.73 -16.67
N ASN A 64 4.95 18.41 -16.63
CA ASN A 64 5.51 17.21 -17.22
C ASN A 64 5.94 16.19 -16.15
N TYR A 65 5.11 15.18 -15.94
CA TYR A 65 5.37 14.08 -15.01
C TYR A 65 6.63 13.24 -15.36
N GLN A 66 7.14 13.35 -16.59
CA GLN A 66 8.38 12.70 -17.02
C GLN A 66 9.63 13.53 -16.71
N SER A 67 9.47 14.77 -16.23
CA SER A 67 10.59 15.61 -15.81
C SER A 67 11.33 14.98 -14.63
N ALA A 68 12.65 14.87 -14.74
CA ALA A 68 13.48 14.40 -13.63
C ALA A 68 13.30 15.26 -12.37
N LEU A 69 13.18 16.58 -12.51
CA LEU A 69 12.93 17.49 -11.39
C LEU A 69 11.55 17.24 -10.74
N TYR A 70 10.53 16.98 -11.55
CA TYR A 70 9.19 16.62 -11.03
C TYR A 70 9.25 15.33 -10.21
N GLY A 71 9.95 14.31 -10.70
CA GLY A 71 10.16 13.05 -9.99
C GLY A 71 10.87 13.25 -8.65
N GLN A 72 11.93 14.06 -8.63
CA GLN A 72 12.67 14.39 -7.40
C GLN A 72 11.79 15.11 -6.36
N ILE A 73 11.05 16.13 -6.78
CA ILE A 73 10.10 16.87 -5.93
C ILE A 73 9.07 15.90 -5.35
N THR A 74 8.50 15.03 -6.19
CA THR A 74 7.48 14.05 -5.80
C THR A 74 8.01 13.06 -4.76
N LYS A 75 9.20 12.48 -4.99
CA LYS A 75 9.86 11.58 -4.05
C LYS A 75 10.07 12.24 -2.69
N ALA A 76 10.61 13.46 -2.67
CA ALA A 76 10.89 14.18 -1.44
C ALA A 76 9.62 14.53 -0.65
N ILE A 77 8.54 14.96 -1.32
CA ILE A 77 7.25 15.23 -0.68
C ILE A 77 6.66 13.94 -0.08
N PHE A 78 6.64 12.82 -0.81
CA PHE A 78 6.10 11.57 -0.26
C PHE A 78 6.98 10.99 0.86
N PHE A 79 8.29 11.18 0.81
CA PHE A 79 9.16 10.85 1.95
C PHE A 79 8.78 11.68 3.19
N TYR A 80 8.65 13.00 3.03
CA TYR A 80 8.24 13.89 4.12
C TYR A 80 6.90 13.45 4.71
N ILE A 81 5.89 13.20 3.87
CA ILE A 81 4.57 12.75 4.32
C ILE A 81 4.67 11.42 5.07
N GLY A 82 5.46 10.47 4.58
CA GLY A 82 5.62 9.17 5.22
C GLY A 82 6.25 9.27 6.62
N VAL A 83 7.29 10.09 6.79
CA VAL A 83 7.99 10.25 8.07
C VAL A 83 7.22 11.13 9.05
N LYS A 84 6.67 12.26 8.59
CA LYS A 84 5.91 13.19 9.44
C LYS A 84 4.44 12.83 9.60
N GLN A 85 3.97 11.84 8.84
CA GLN A 85 2.57 11.40 8.84
C GLN A 85 1.57 12.54 8.67
N SER A 86 1.96 13.57 7.92
CA SER A 86 1.20 14.80 7.68
C SER A 86 1.45 15.29 6.26
N ILE A 87 0.43 15.90 5.65
CA ILE A 87 0.60 16.57 4.36
C ILE A 87 1.18 17.97 4.65
N PRO A 88 2.38 18.31 4.13
CA PRO A 88 2.98 19.61 4.36
C PRO A 88 2.15 20.72 3.70
N GLU A 89 1.94 21.82 4.42
CA GLU A 89 1.47 23.06 3.81
C GLU A 89 2.66 23.72 3.11
N ILE A 90 2.70 23.62 1.78
CA ILE A 90 3.77 24.18 0.96
C ILE A 90 3.48 25.66 0.70
N LEU A 91 4.39 26.54 1.13
CA LEU A 91 4.30 27.98 0.94
C LEU A 91 4.81 28.40 -0.45
N SER A 92 5.87 27.76 -0.92
CA SER A 92 6.45 28.04 -2.24
C SER A 92 7.35 26.91 -2.72
N ILE A 93 7.46 26.74 -4.04
CA ILE A 93 8.54 25.97 -4.67
C ILE A 93 9.31 26.90 -5.60
N LYS A 94 10.59 27.14 -5.26
CA LYS A 94 11.54 27.90 -6.07
C LYS A 94 12.50 26.95 -6.78
N ILE A 95 12.67 27.12 -8.08
CA ILE A 95 13.67 26.43 -8.90
C ILE A 95 14.59 27.48 -9.51
N SER A 96 15.88 27.37 -9.26
CA SER A 96 16.91 28.24 -9.85
C SER A 96 17.86 27.40 -10.70
N THR A 97 18.10 27.84 -11.94
CA THR A 97 19.07 27.24 -12.86
C THR A 97 20.30 28.13 -12.93
N SER A 98 21.47 27.52 -12.80
CA SER A 98 22.76 28.19 -12.99
C SER A 98 23.61 27.45 -14.02
N TYR A 99 24.41 28.22 -14.75
CA TYR A 99 25.37 27.71 -15.73
C TYR A 99 26.66 28.52 -15.59
N ARG A 100 27.80 27.83 -15.41
CA ARG A 100 29.09 28.48 -15.11
C ARG A 100 28.99 29.43 -13.89
N ASP A 101 28.30 28.96 -12.85
CA ASP A 101 28.09 29.67 -11.57
C ASP A 101 27.30 30.99 -11.67
N VAL A 102 26.69 31.26 -12.82
CA VAL A 102 25.76 32.38 -13.02
C VAL A 102 24.33 31.86 -13.07
N VAL A 103 23.43 32.45 -12.28
CA VAL A 103 22.00 32.15 -12.34
C VAL A 103 21.44 32.69 -13.66
N ILE A 104 20.86 31.80 -14.47
CA ILE A 104 20.34 32.15 -15.81
C ILE A 104 18.82 32.16 -15.85
N GLN A 105 18.15 31.42 -14.96
CA GLN A 105 16.70 31.35 -14.93
C GLN A 105 16.22 31.00 -13.52
N GLU A 106 15.09 31.59 -13.11
CA GLU A 106 14.39 31.18 -11.90
C GLU A 106 12.90 31.03 -12.20
N LYS A 107 12.27 30.06 -11.53
CA LYS A 107 10.82 29.88 -11.50
C LYS A 107 10.39 29.73 -10.06
N ASN A 108 9.36 30.46 -9.68
CA ASN A 108 8.74 30.34 -8.37
C ASN A 108 7.25 30.08 -8.55
N ILE A 109 6.71 29.13 -7.80
CA ILE A 109 5.26 28.95 -7.63
C ILE A 109 4.93 29.19 -6.16
N GLY A 110 3.93 30.03 -5.91
CA GLY A 110 3.51 30.42 -4.58
C GLY A 110 2.33 29.60 -4.07
N ALA A 111 1.93 29.87 -2.82
CA ALA A 111 0.80 29.20 -2.16
C ALA A 111 -0.48 29.17 -3.02
N SER A 112 -0.77 30.26 -3.73
CA SER A 112 -1.95 30.42 -4.60
C SER A 112 -1.96 29.51 -5.83
N ASP A 113 -0.79 29.02 -6.26
CA ASP A 113 -0.67 28.17 -7.45
C ASP A 113 -0.90 26.69 -7.15
N PHE A 114 -0.85 26.31 -5.86
CA PHE A 114 -1.14 24.94 -5.44
C PHE A 114 -2.65 24.71 -5.41
N LYS A 115 -3.18 24.03 -6.43
CA LYS A 115 -4.60 23.60 -6.48
C LYS A 115 -4.96 22.50 -5.47
N SER A 116 -3.99 21.97 -4.72
CA SER A 116 -4.22 20.85 -3.81
C SER A 116 -4.49 21.33 -2.39
N HIS A 117 -5.77 21.34 -1.99
CA HIS A 117 -6.20 21.51 -0.60
C HIS A 117 -6.25 20.16 0.15
N ALA A 118 -5.51 19.15 -0.30
CA ALA A 118 -5.57 17.82 0.29
C ALA A 118 -5.10 17.86 1.74
N LYS A 119 -6.01 17.53 2.66
CA LYS A 119 -5.73 17.32 4.07
C LYS A 119 -5.92 15.85 4.40
N LEU A 120 -5.24 15.38 5.43
CA LEU A 120 -5.51 14.06 5.98
C LEU A 120 -6.89 14.09 6.64
N ALA A 121 -7.80 13.24 6.16
CA ALA A 121 -9.05 12.91 6.83
C ALA A 121 -8.83 11.91 7.96
N TYR A 122 -7.76 11.11 7.89
CA TYR A 122 -7.41 10.09 8.88
C TYR A 122 -5.91 10.08 9.17
N ASN A 123 -5.54 9.87 10.43
CA ASN A 123 -4.15 9.60 10.84
C ASN A 123 -3.69 8.23 10.35
N PHE A 124 -2.40 8.05 10.15
CA PHE A 124 -1.80 6.74 9.90
C PHE A 124 -1.93 5.85 11.13
N LEU A 125 -2.20 4.56 10.92
CA LEU A 125 -2.42 3.58 11.99
C LEU A 125 -1.12 2.93 12.47
N SER A 126 -0.01 3.14 11.77
CA SER A 126 1.31 2.65 12.14
C SER A 126 2.40 3.56 11.59
N GLU A 127 3.59 3.47 12.17
CA GLU A 127 4.74 4.29 11.80
C GLU A 127 5.47 3.73 10.57
N LEU A 128 5.79 4.60 9.61
CA LEU A 128 6.73 4.28 8.54
C LEU A 128 8.14 4.58 9.02
N LYS A 129 9.01 3.56 9.01
CA LYS A 129 10.39 3.70 9.44
C LYS A 129 11.17 4.52 8.40
N PRO A 130 11.81 5.65 8.76
CA PRO A 130 12.51 6.49 7.81
C PRO A 130 13.58 5.73 7.01
N ASP A 131 14.35 4.85 7.65
CA ASP A 131 15.38 4.05 6.99
C ASP A 131 14.81 3.10 5.93
N ALA A 132 13.67 2.46 6.23
CA ALA A 132 13.00 1.60 5.27
C ALA A 132 12.42 2.41 4.10
N LEU A 133 11.94 3.62 4.36
CA LEU A 133 11.31 4.49 3.36
C LEU A 133 12.32 5.07 2.36
N LYS A 134 13.61 5.17 2.69
CA LYS A 134 14.66 5.73 1.82
C LYS A 134 14.71 5.07 0.43
N VAL A 135 14.30 3.81 0.32
CA VAL A 135 14.24 3.06 -0.95
C VAL A 135 13.40 3.75 -2.04
N ILE A 136 12.45 4.64 -1.69
CA ILE A 136 11.68 5.38 -2.69
C ILE A 136 12.54 6.39 -3.48
N PHE A 137 13.74 6.69 -2.99
CA PHE A 137 14.70 7.55 -3.69
C PHE A 137 15.47 6.83 -4.80
N ASP A 138 15.40 5.50 -4.85
CA ASP A 138 16.03 4.71 -5.91
C ASP A 138 15.22 4.77 -7.22
N GLU A 139 15.86 4.50 -8.35
CA GLU A 139 15.20 4.33 -9.66
C GLU A 139 15.00 2.86 -10.06
N SER A 140 15.19 1.95 -9.11
CA SER A 140 14.91 0.52 -9.29
C SER A 140 13.40 0.25 -9.41
N GLU A 141 13.02 -0.90 -9.99
CA GLU A 141 11.61 -1.34 -10.02
C GLU A 141 10.99 -1.37 -8.60
N LYS A 142 11.79 -1.74 -7.61
CA LYS A 142 11.41 -1.74 -6.19
C LYS A 142 11.17 -0.33 -5.67
N GLY A 143 12.12 0.60 -5.89
CA GLY A 143 11.98 1.99 -5.46
C GLY A 143 10.76 2.67 -6.09
N LEU A 144 10.57 2.51 -7.39
CA LEU A 144 9.42 3.03 -8.12
C LEU A 144 8.09 2.39 -7.66
N GLY A 145 8.09 1.08 -7.41
CA GLY A 145 6.92 0.38 -6.90
C GLY A 145 6.54 0.83 -5.49
N LEU A 146 7.52 1.02 -4.60
CA LEU A 146 7.29 1.52 -3.25
C LEU A 146 6.87 2.99 -3.22
N LEU A 147 7.39 3.83 -4.12
CA LEU A 147 6.88 5.19 -4.29
C LEU A 147 5.40 5.19 -4.68
N LYS A 148 4.98 4.32 -5.61
CA LYS A 148 3.56 4.15 -5.97
C LYS A 148 2.73 3.67 -4.78
N THR A 149 3.24 2.71 -4.02
CA THR A 149 2.58 2.23 -2.78
C THR A 149 2.37 3.38 -1.79
N VAL A 150 3.41 4.15 -1.47
CA VAL A 150 3.35 5.28 -0.52
C VAL A 150 2.43 6.38 -1.01
N SER A 151 2.43 6.65 -2.31
CA SER A 151 1.50 7.61 -2.94
C SER A 151 0.04 7.20 -2.77
N HIS A 152 -0.29 5.95 -3.06
CA HIS A 152 -1.65 5.42 -2.87
C HIS A 152 -2.06 5.30 -1.40
N LEU A 153 -1.13 4.92 -0.52
CA LEU A 153 -1.32 4.91 0.93
C LEU A 153 -1.66 6.32 1.43
N THR A 154 -0.88 7.32 1.03
CA THR A 154 -1.15 8.73 1.35
C THR A 154 -2.52 9.16 0.84
N ARG A 155 -2.86 8.82 -0.41
CA ARG A 155 -4.18 9.13 -0.99
C ARG A 155 -5.32 8.51 -0.17
N SER A 156 -5.15 7.30 0.36
CA SER A 156 -6.17 6.67 1.21
C SER A 156 -6.52 7.51 2.45
N LYS A 157 -5.55 8.30 2.94
CA LYS A 157 -5.72 9.17 4.11
C LYS A 157 -6.42 10.47 3.82
N THR A 158 -6.54 10.86 2.56
CA THR A 158 -7.27 12.07 2.16
C THR A 158 -8.74 11.77 1.82
N LYS A 159 -9.14 10.49 1.82
CA LYS A 159 -10.49 10.06 1.49
C LYS A 159 -11.35 10.03 2.74
N THR A 160 -12.51 10.69 2.71
CA THR A 160 -13.50 10.63 3.80
C THR A 160 -14.41 9.41 3.66
N ASP A 161 -14.84 9.11 2.43
CA ASP A 161 -15.60 7.89 2.12
C ASP A 161 -14.75 6.62 2.30
N ILE A 162 -15.36 5.60 2.91
CA ILE A 162 -14.64 4.39 3.31
C ILE A 162 -14.32 3.46 2.14
N PHE A 163 -15.14 3.45 1.09
CA PHE A 163 -14.92 2.61 -0.08
C PHE A 163 -13.82 3.21 -0.96
N ASP A 164 -13.82 4.53 -1.10
CA ASP A 164 -12.74 5.31 -1.72
C ASP A 164 -11.40 5.11 -0.99
N ARG A 165 -11.43 5.11 0.34
CA ARG A 165 -10.26 4.78 1.16
C ARG A 165 -9.80 3.35 0.89
N PHE A 166 -10.71 2.39 0.91
CA PHE A 166 -10.40 0.98 0.64
C PHE A 166 -9.79 0.77 -0.76
N ASP A 167 -10.35 1.39 -1.80
CA ASP A 167 -9.81 1.30 -3.17
C ASP A 167 -8.39 1.88 -3.26
N SER A 168 -8.12 3.00 -2.57
CA SER A 168 -6.78 3.58 -2.49
C SER A 168 -5.79 2.65 -1.76
N LEU A 169 -6.21 2.03 -0.66
CA LEU A 169 -5.40 1.03 0.05
C LEU A 169 -5.16 -0.21 -0.81
N TRP A 170 -6.17 -0.69 -1.53
CA TRP A 170 -6.02 -1.82 -2.44
C TRP A 170 -5.02 -1.50 -3.56
N LYS A 171 -5.04 -0.30 -4.13
CA LYS A 171 -4.04 0.15 -5.11
C LYS A 171 -2.63 0.21 -4.52
N ALA A 172 -2.50 0.64 -3.27
CA ALA A 172 -1.23 0.62 -2.56
C ALA A 172 -0.71 -0.83 -2.38
N PHE A 173 -1.58 -1.73 -1.91
CA PHE A 173 -1.26 -3.14 -1.75
C PHE A 173 -0.92 -3.82 -3.07
N ASN A 174 -1.61 -3.46 -4.16
CA ASN A 174 -1.35 -3.97 -5.51
C ASN A 174 0.03 -3.59 -6.04
N ALA A 175 0.42 -2.32 -5.90
CA ALA A 175 1.77 -1.91 -6.21
C ALA A 175 2.80 -2.71 -5.38
N LEU A 176 2.51 -2.93 -4.10
CA LEU A 176 3.43 -3.58 -3.16
C LEU A 176 3.61 -5.07 -3.41
N TYR A 177 2.51 -5.82 -3.58
CA TYR A 177 2.60 -7.27 -3.79
C TYR A 177 3.29 -7.60 -5.12
N ARG A 178 3.26 -6.70 -6.11
CA ARG A 178 3.98 -6.88 -7.38
C ARG A 178 5.48 -6.71 -7.19
N VAL A 179 5.89 -5.78 -6.36
CA VAL A 179 7.30 -5.60 -5.99
C VAL A 179 7.82 -6.84 -5.24
N ILE A 180 7.07 -7.33 -4.25
CA ILE A 180 7.44 -8.52 -3.48
C ILE A 180 7.54 -9.75 -4.38
N ALA A 181 6.53 -9.96 -5.23
CA ALA A 181 6.44 -11.19 -6.01
C ALA A 181 7.26 -11.18 -7.30
N LYS A 182 7.55 -10.01 -7.87
CA LYS A 182 8.21 -9.83 -9.18
C LYS A 182 7.48 -10.62 -10.28
N LYS A 183 6.14 -10.56 -10.27
CA LYS A 183 5.23 -11.21 -11.23
C LYS A 183 4.14 -10.23 -11.70
N THR A 184 3.55 -10.53 -12.86
CA THR A 184 2.45 -9.75 -13.45
C THR A 184 1.07 -10.35 -13.16
N ASN A 185 0.99 -11.66 -12.89
CA ASN A 185 -0.26 -12.36 -12.61
C ASN A 185 -0.63 -12.27 -11.11
N ASP A 186 -1.84 -11.76 -10.81
CA ASP A 186 -2.30 -11.54 -9.43
C ASP A 186 -2.31 -12.82 -8.58
N HIS A 187 -2.70 -13.96 -9.15
CA HIS A 187 -2.72 -15.22 -8.40
C HIS A 187 -1.32 -15.66 -7.96
N GLN A 188 -0.31 -15.51 -8.84
CA GLN A 188 1.08 -15.77 -8.48
C GLN A 188 1.58 -14.76 -7.44
N CYS A 189 1.26 -13.48 -7.62
CA CYS A 189 1.65 -12.45 -6.66
C CYS A 189 1.10 -12.72 -5.26
N HIS A 190 -0.18 -13.05 -5.15
CA HIS A 190 -0.84 -13.37 -3.90
C HIS A 190 -0.22 -14.61 -3.23
N ARG A 191 0.14 -15.64 -4.00
CA ARG A 191 0.80 -16.83 -3.45
C ARG A 191 2.17 -16.50 -2.86
N ILE A 192 3.02 -15.78 -3.61
CA ILE A 192 4.37 -15.42 -3.16
C ILE A 192 4.30 -14.48 -1.96
N THR A 193 3.43 -13.47 -2.02
CA THR A 193 3.24 -12.50 -0.92
C THR A 193 2.72 -13.20 0.34
N ARG A 194 1.80 -14.16 0.21
CA ARG A 194 1.36 -14.99 1.34
C ARG A 194 2.55 -15.74 1.95
N THR A 195 3.34 -16.44 1.13
CA THR A 195 4.52 -17.16 1.65
C THR A 195 5.45 -16.21 2.39
N PHE A 196 5.74 -15.05 1.82
CA PHE A 196 6.57 -14.03 2.44
C PHE A 196 6.06 -13.58 3.83
N ILE A 197 4.75 -13.32 3.96
CA ILE A 197 4.12 -12.94 5.24
C ILE A 197 4.25 -14.07 6.28
N LEU A 198 4.07 -15.32 5.85
CA LEU A 198 4.15 -16.47 6.75
C LEU A 198 5.57 -16.78 7.21
N THR A 199 6.58 -16.48 6.40
CA THR A 199 7.98 -16.78 6.72
C THR A 199 8.67 -15.65 7.49
N HIS A 200 8.11 -14.43 7.50
CA HIS A 200 8.72 -13.26 8.13
C HIS A 200 7.73 -12.58 9.07
N ALA A 201 7.83 -12.83 10.38
CA ALA A 201 6.92 -12.24 11.37
C ALA A 201 6.91 -10.69 11.35
N SER A 202 8.01 -10.05 11.00
CA SER A 202 8.09 -8.59 10.87
C SER A 202 7.26 -8.02 9.71
N ALA A 203 6.88 -8.85 8.73
CA ALA A 203 6.11 -8.44 7.56
C ALA A 203 4.62 -8.18 7.87
N SER A 204 4.15 -8.51 9.08
CA SER A 204 2.76 -8.31 9.52
C SER A 204 2.64 -8.02 11.02
N ALA A 205 3.69 -7.50 11.66
CA ALA A 205 3.74 -7.35 13.11
C ALA A 205 2.63 -6.46 13.69
N THR A 206 2.32 -5.31 13.07
CA THR A 206 1.24 -4.43 13.55
C THR A 206 -0.12 -4.93 13.10
N ALA A 207 -0.21 -5.58 11.94
CA ALA A 207 -1.45 -6.22 11.47
C ALA A 207 -1.87 -7.39 12.37
N VAL A 208 -0.93 -8.20 12.85
CA VAL A 208 -1.15 -9.27 13.83
C VAL A 208 -1.68 -8.66 15.12
N ARG A 209 -1.03 -7.60 15.64
CA ARG A 209 -1.46 -6.92 16.87
C ARG A 209 -2.91 -6.44 16.82
N MET A 210 -3.37 -5.98 15.66
CA MET A 210 -4.77 -5.54 15.47
C MET A 210 -5.77 -6.69 15.67
N ILE A 211 -5.35 -7.94 15.48
CA ILE A 211 -6.20 -9.14 15.56
C ILE A 211 -5.90 -10.05 16.75
N ASP A 212 -5.04 -9.64 17.70
CA ASP A 212 -4.63 -10.46 18.87
C ASP A 212 -5.82 -11.05 19.65
N ASN A 213 -6.95 -10.36 19.71
CA ASN A 213 -8.16 -10.79 20.42
C ASN A 213 -9.27 -11.33 19.49
N MET A 214 -8.91 -11.74 18.27
CA MET A 214 -9.84 -12.28 17.30
C MET A 214 -10.20 -13.73 17.64
N THR A 215 -11.49 -13.98 17.86
CA THR A 215 -12.06 -15.32 18.03
C THR A 215 -12.75 -15.77 16.74
N ALA A 216 -13.07 -17.06 16.63
CA ALA A 216 -13.85 -17.59 15.52
C ALA A 216 -15.21 -16.87 15.37
N ASP A 217 -15.93 -16.63 16.46
CA ASP A 217 -17.24 -15.94 16.45
C ASP A 217 -17.13 -14.49 15.97
N LYS A 218 -16.10 -13.76 16.42
CA LYS A 218 -15.83 -12.39 15.96
C LYS A 218 -15.50 -12.38 14.48
N LEU A 219 -14.68 -13.34 14.04
CA LEU A 219 -14.30 -13.49 12.63
C LEU A 219 -15.51 -13.82 11.75
N ARG A 220 -16.39 -14.70 12.23
CA ARG A 220 -17.59 -15.14 11.54
C ARG A 220 -18.64 -14.04 11.41
N SER A 221 -18.81 -13.24 12.46
CA SER A 221 -19.83 -12.19 12.54
C SER A 221 -19.45 -10.92 11.77
N LYS A 222 -18.16 -10.54 11.82
CA LYS A 222 -17.62 -9.35 11.12
C LYS A 222 -17.64 -9.46 9.60
N LEU A 223 -17.54 -10.68 9.07
CA LEU A 223 -17.31 -10.91 7.65
C LEU A 223 -18.43 -11.72 6.99
N ARG A 224 -18.54 -11.54 5.68
CA ARG A 224 -19.53 -12.16 4.78
C ARG A 224 -18.97 -13.42 4.13
N TRP A 225 -18.54 -14.38 4.94
CA TRP A 225 -17.94 -15.64 4.47
C TRP A 225 -18.82 -16.40 3.48
N ARG A 226 -20.14 -16.48 3.74
CA ARG A 226 -21.09 -17.07 2.79
C ARG A 226 -20.97 -16.44 1.41
N GLN A 227 -20.94 -15.11 1.32
CA GLN A 227 -20.84 -14.41 0.04
C GLN A 227 -19.50 -14.69 -0.64
N LEU A 228 -18.39 -14.78 0.10
CA LEU A 228 -17.10 -15.19 -0.46
C LEU A 228 -17.20 -16.60 -1.06
N ILE A 229 -17.72 -17.58 -0.31
CA ILE A 229 -17.82 -18.96 -0.79
C ILE A 229 -18.71 -19.08 -2.03
N LEU A 230 -19.88 -18.42 -1.99
CA LEU A 230 -20.83 -18.48 -3.09
C LEU A 230 -20.32 -17.76 -4.35
N ASN A 231 -19.47 -16.75 -4.19
CA ASN A 231 -18.91 -15.96 -5.28
C ASN A 231 -17.71 -16.62 -5.95
N ASP A 232 -16.75 -17.10 -5.15
CA ASP A 232 -15.46 -17.58 -5.67
C ASP A 232 -15.46 -19.07 -6.06
N PHE A 233 -16.47 -19.80 -5.60
CA PHE A 233 -16.67 -21.22 -5.87
C PHE A 233 -18.09 -21.46 -6.37
N GLU A 234 -18.52 -20.68 -7.36
CA GLU A 234 -19.91 -20.49 -7.76
C GLU A 234 -20.59 -21.74 -8.34
N ASN A 235 -19.82 -22.71 -8.85
CA ASN A 235 -20.34 -23.90 -9.53
C ASN A 235 -19.49 -25.15 -9.26
N TYR A 236 -20.00 -26.31 -9.69
CA TYR A 236 -19.36 -27.61 -9.52
C TYR A 236 -17.95 -27.70 -10.14
N LYS A 237 -17.65 -26.95 -11.20
CA LYS A 237 -16.30 -26.94 -11.82
C LYS A 237 -15.24 -26.33 -10.90
N LYS A 238 -15.65 -25.58 -9.87
CA LYS A 238 -14.77 -24.96 -8.86
C LYS A 238 -14.61 -25.80 -7.59
N THR A 239 -15.14 -27.02 -7.53
CA THR A 239 -15.11 -27.86 -6.33
C THR A 239 -13.70 -28.16 -5.84
N GLU A 240 -12.77 -28.49 -6.75
CA GLU A 240 -11.37 -28.70 -6.38
C GLU A 240 -10.71 -27.42 -5.85
N ALA A 241 -11.03 -26.27 -6.45
CA ALA A 241 -10.53 -24.98 -5.97
C ALA A 241 -11.07 -24.65 -4.57
N PHE A 242 -12.31 -25.05 -4.25
CA PHE A 242 -12.87 -24.90 -2.90
C PHE A 242 -12.15 -25.82 -1.90
N ARG A 243 -11.91 -27.09 -2.24
CA ARG A 243 -11.06 -28.00 -1.44
C ARG A 243 -9.70 -27.36 -1.16
N ASP A 244 -9.00 -26.93 -2.20
CA ASP A 244 -7.65 -26.35 -2.08
C ASP A 244 -7.63 -25.03 -1.30
N PHE A 245 -8.75 -24.30 -1.30
CA PHE A 245 -8.92 -23.13 -0.45
C PHE A 245 -9.02 -23.51 1.03
N VAL A 246 -9.77 -24.56 1.38
CA VAL A 246 -9.85 -25.05 2.78
C VAL A 246 -8.51 -25.60 3.25
N LEU A 247 -7.91 -26.50 2.47
CA LEU A 247 -6.66 -27.19 2.83
C LEU A 247 -5.45 -26.25 2.99
N ARG A 248 -5.55 -25.02 2.47
CA ARG A 248 -4.48 -24.00 2.56
C ARG A 248 -4.27 -23.47 3.98
N TYR A 249 -5.26 -23.60 4.85
CA TYR A 249 -5.25 -22.99 6.18
C TYR A 249 -5.21 -24.05 7.26
N THR A 250 -4.62 -23.70 8.39
CA THR A 250 -4.39 -24.55 9.56
C THR A 250 -4.72 -23.83 10.88
N ASP A 251 -5.02 -22.52 10.83
CA ASP A 251 -5.52 -21.71 11.94
C ASP A 251 -6.91 -22.18 12.37
N ALA A 252 -7.07 -22.48 13.66
CA ALA A 252 -8.29 -23.03 14.22
C ALA A 252 -9.50 -22.08 14.08
N ARG A 253 -9.30 -20.76 14.10
CA ARG A 253 -10.39 -19.79 13.94
C ARG A 253 -10.93 -19.81 12.52
N LEU A 254 -10.04 -19.91 11.53
CA LEU A 254 -10.43 -20.12 10.14
C LEU A 254 -11.12 -21.48 9.96
N MET A 255 -10.61 -22.54 10.58
CA MET A 255 -11.26 -23.86 10.50
C MET A 255 -12.68 -23.86 11.06
N HIS A 256 -12.94 -23.17 12.18
CA HIS A 256 -14.28 -23.02 12.73
C HIS A 256 -15.22 -22.34 11.73
N VAL A 257 -14.78 -21.23 11.13
CA VAL A 257 -15.56 -20.52 10.12
C VAL A 257 -15.81 -21.39 8.88
N LEU A 258 -14.80 -22.14 8.43
CA LEU A 258 -14.92 -23.02 7.27
C LEU A 258 -15.85 -24.19 7.56
N LYS A 259 -15.83 -24.76 8.76
CA LYS A 259 -16.78 -25.79 9.21
C LYS A 259 -18.22 -25.29 9.14
N GLU A 260 -18.49 -24.10 9.66
CA GLU A 260 -19.83 -23.51 9.63
C GLU A 260 -20.31 -23.14 8.22
N THR A 261 -19.40 -22.89 7.29
CA THR A 261 -19.73 -22.48 5.92
C THR A 261 -19.63 -23.62 4.90
N LEU A 262 -19.13 -24.79 5.31
CA LEU A 262 -19.04 -26.01 4.53
C LEU A 262 -20.39 -26.44 3.90
N PRO A 263 -21.55 -26.34 4.59
CA PRO A 263 -22.83 -26.76 4.02
C PRO A 263 -23.18 -26.08 2.70
N TYR A 264 -22.65 -24.87 2.42
CA TYR A 264 -22.91 -24.18 1.16
C TYR A 264 -22.29 -24.87 -0.08
N ARG A 265 -21.35 -25.80 0.11
CA ARG A 265 -20.65 -26.53 -0.96
C ARG A 265 -20.51 -28.03 -0.69
N GLN A 266 -21.15 -28.53 0.36
CA GLN A 266 -21.08 -29.93 0.76
C GLN A 266 -21.56 -30.88 -0.34
N ASP A 267 -22.68 -30.59 -1.00
CA ASP A 267 -23.20 -31.43 -2.10
C ASP A 267 -22.20 -31.58 -3.26
N TYR A 268 -21.46 -30.52 -3.57
CA TYR A 268 -20.45 -30.56 -4.62
C TYR A 268 -19.25 -31.42 -4.19
N LEU A 269 -18.82 -31.29 -2.94
CA LEU A 269 -17.75 -32.12 -2.38
C LEU A 269 -18.13 -33.61 -2.30
N ILE A 270 -19.38 -33.92 -1.94
CA ILE A 270 -19.90 -35.31 -1.93
C ILE A 270 -19.84 -35.90 -3.33
N LYS A 271 -20.42 -35.20 -4.31
CA LYS A 271 -20.44 -35.66 -5.71
C LYS A 271 -19.04 -35.85 -6.30
N ALA A 272 -18.08 -35.03 -5.87
CA ALA A 272 -16.69 -35.14 -6.31
C ALA A 272 -15.86 -36.15 -5.50
N GLY A 273 -16.40 -36.78 -4.45
CA GLY A 273 -15.65 -37.66 -3.56
C GLY A 273 -14.58 -36.95 -2.73
N LEU A 274 -14.70 -35.63 -2.53
CA LEU A 274 -13.71 -34.79 -1.86
C LEU A 274 -14.09 -34.39 -0.42
N LEU A 275 -15.31 -34.70 0.03
CA LEU A 275 -15.81 -34.26 1.34
C LEU A 275 -14.94 -34.77 2.50
N GLY A 276 -14.62 -36.06 2.53
CA GLY A 276 -13.84 -36.66 3.62
C GLY A 276 -12.49 -35.98 3.83
N VAL A 277 -11.76 -35.71 2.74
CA VAL A 277 -10.46 -35.00 2.79
C VAL A 277 -10.61 -33.60 3.41
N VAL A 278 -11.71 -32.91 3.11
CA VAL A 278 -11.99 -31.56 3.63
C VAL A 278 -12.36 -31.62 5.12
N GLU A 279 -13.24 -32.53 5.51
CA GLU A 279 -13.68 -32.70 6.90
C GLU A 279 -12.53 -33.17 7.80
N ASP A 280 -11.74 -34.16 7.36
CA ASP A 280 -10.58 -34.65 8.09
C ASP A 280 -9.56 -33.52 8.36
N HIS A 281 -9.33 -32.66 7.37
CA HIS A 281 -8.44 -31.51 7.52
C HIS A 281 -8.98 -30.49 8.54
N ILE A 282 -10.27 -30.16 8.44
CA ILE A 282 -10.94 -29.25 9.39
C ILE A 282 -10.84 -29.80 10.82
N GLU A 283 -11.27 -31.04 11.04
CA GLU A 283 -11.29 -31.64 12.39
C GLU A 283 -9.88 -31.79 12.97
N LYS A 284 -8.90 -32.18 12.15
CA LYS A 284 -7.48 -32.25 12.56
C LYS A 284 -7.01 -30.92 13.13
N HIS A 285 -7.26 -29.82 12.42
CA HIS A 285 -6.77 -28.50 12.81
C HIS A 285 -7.61 -27.82 13.90
N LEU A 286 -8.90 -28.15 14.00
CA LEU A 286 -9.72 -27.78 15.17
C LEU A 286 -9.21 -28.47 16.44
N LYS A 287 -8.96 -29.77 16.39
CA LYS A 287 -8.44 -30.55 17.53
C LYS A 287 -7.05 -30.06 17.97
N ALA A 288 -6.22 -29.65 17.02
CA ALA A 288 -4.90 -29.10 17.32
C ALA A 288 -4.96 -27.71 17.99
N ALA A 289 -6.09 -27.00 17.90
CA ALA A 289 -6.30 -25.67 18.47
C ALA A 289 -5.20 -24.65 18.14
N LYS A 290 -4.52 -24.81 16.99
CA LYS A 290 -3.41 -23.94 16.60
C LYS A 290 -3.96 -22.56 16.21
N LEU A 291 -3.45 -21.51 16.84
CA LEU A 291 -3.65 -20.13 16.41
C LEU A 291 -2.43 -19.66 15.61
N ASP A 292 -2.67 -19.13 14.42
CA ASP A 292 -1.65 -18.67 13.47
C ASP A 292 -2.09 -17.31 12.92
N ASP A 293 -1.70 -16.24 13.61
CA ASP A 293 -2.12 -14.88 13.29
C ASP A 293 -1.60 -14.40 11.94
N GLN A 294 -0.38 -14.79 11.54
CA GLN A 294 0.15 -14.47 10.22
C GLN A 294 -0.71 -15.10 9.12
N GLN A 295 -1.15 -16.35 9.34
CA GLN A 295 -2.05 -17.01 8.40
C GLN A 295 -3.42 -16.34 8.36
N LEU A 296 -3.96 -15.91 9.50
CA LEU A 296 -5.22 -15.18 9.54
C LEU A 296 -5.10 -13.81 8.83
N VAL A 297 -4.03 -13.03 9.09
CA VAL A 297 -3.75 -11.78 8.37
C VAL A 297 -3.66 -12.02 6.87
N ALA A 298 -2.90 -13.03 6.43
CA ALA A 298 -2.75 -13.33 5.01
C ALA A 298 -4.09 -13.74 4.37
N ALA A 299 -4.92 -14.55 5.06
CA ALA A 299 -6.24 -14.91 4.57
C ALA A 299 -7.14 -13.67 4.37
N LEU A 300 -7.12 -12.76 5.34
CA LEU A 300 -7.94 -11.55 5.34
C LEU A 300 -7.48 -10.52 4.31
N CYS A 301 -6.20 -10.13 4.36
CA CYS A 301 -5.66 -9.06 3.55
C CYS A 301 -5.34 -9.45 2.10
N ILE A 302 -5.26 -10.74 1.78
CA ILE A 302 -5.03 -11.22 0.42
C ILE A 302 -6.30 -11.79 -0.18
N LYS A 303 -6.84 -12.87 0.41
CA LYS A 303 -7.95 -13.59 -0.22
C LYS A 303 -9.28 -12.87 -0.01
N TYR A 304 -9.56 -12.43 1.22
CA TYR A 304 -10.85 -11.83 1.54
C TYR A 304 -11.00 -10.42 0.93
N THR A 305 -10.00 -9.55 1.09
CA THR A 305 -9.98 -8.21 0.46
C THR A 305 -10.04 -8.27 -1.06
N TYR A 306 -9.42 -9.26 -1.71
CA TYR A 306 -9.54 -9.44 -3.16
C TYR A 306 -10.97 -9.73 -3.59
N PHE A 307 -11.67 -10.60 -2.85
CA PHE A 307 -13.11 -10.84 -3.04
C PHE A 307 -13.92 -9.55 -2.89
N VAL A 308 -13.68 -8.79 -1.81
CA VAL A 308 -14.35 -7.51 -1.53
C VAL A 308 -14.11 -6.49 -2.65
N ARG A 309 -12.88 -6.39 -3.14
CA ARG A 309 -12.51 -5.50 -4.23
C ARG A 309 -13.26 -5.86 -5.51
N ASN A 310 -13.32 -7.14 -5.87
CA ASN A 310 -14.03 -7.56 -7.07
C ASN A 310 -15.53 -7.25 -6.97
N LYS A 311 -16.14 -7.49 -5.81
CA LYS A 311 -17.54 -7.10 -5.55
C LYS A 311 -17.78 -5.59 -5.66
N SER A 312 -16.83 -4.77 -5.24
CA SER A 312 -16.98 -3.31 -5.18
C SER A 312 -16.68 -2.64 -6.53
N ALA A 313 -15.72 -3.17 -7.31
CA ALA A 313 -15.25 -2.55 -8.55
C ALA A 313 -16.04 -2.96 -9.81
N HIS A 314 -16.76 -4.09 -9.81
CA HIS A 314 -17.44 -4.62 -11.01
C HIS A 314 -18.88 -4.14 -11.19
N GLY A 315 -19.31 -3.07 -10.50
CA GLY A 315 -20.63 -2.47 -10.72
C GLY A 315 -21.79 -3.43 -10.42
N GLU A 316 -21.54 -4.54 -9.72
CA GLU A 316 -22.57 -5.54 -9.36
C GLU A 316 -23.63 -4.98 -8.40
N ARG A 317 -23.50 -3.71 -7.99
CA ARG A 317 -24.38 -3.04 -7.04
C ARG A 317 -24.60 -1.59 -7.44
N LEU A 318 -25.81 -1.11 -7.15
CA LEU A 318 -26.20 0.29 -7.25
C LEU A 318 -25.24 1.16 -6.41
N ASP A 319 -24.99 2.36 -6.91
CA ASP A 319 -24.17 3.36 -6.24
C ASP A 319 -24.78 3.71 -4.88
N ARG A 320 -23.94 3.76 -3.83
CA ARG A 320 -24.40 3.68 -2.43
C ARG A 320 -24.60 5.03 -1.78
N ILE A 321 -25.02 6.01 -2.56
CA ILE A 321 -25.37 7.35 -2.10
C ILE A 321 -26.45 7.26 -1.00
N ILE A 322 -27.33 6.26 -1.07
CA ILE A 322 -28.34 5.94 -0.05
C ILE A 322 -28.02 4.57 0.56
N GLY A 323 -27.18 4.55 1.59
CA GLY A 323 -26.78 3.33 2.28
C GLY A 323 -27.85 2.81 3.24
N LEU A 324 -28.51 1.69 2.90
CA LEU A 324 -29.53 1.06 3.75
C LEU A 324 -28.97 0.13 4.84
N SER A 325 -27.67 -0.20 4.83
CA SER A 325 -27.07 -1.13 5.82
C SER A 325 -25.69 -0.69 6.31
N SER A 326 -25.47 -0.78 7.62
CA SER A 326 -24.22 -0.41 8.30
C SER A 326 -23.18 -1.54 8.36
N LYS A 327 -23.60 -2.81 8.24
CA LYS A 327 -22.71 -3.98 8.41
C LYS A 327 -21.53 -3.95 7.43
N GLU A 328 -21.80 -3.65 6.17
CA GLU A 328 -20.76 -3.63 5.15
C GLU A 328 -19.81 -2.45 5.31
N VAL A 329 -20.32 -1.28 5.69
CA VAL A 329 -19.46 -0.12 6.00
C VAL A 329 -18.50 -0.45 7.14
N ILE A 330 -19.00 -1.09 8.20
CA ILE A 330 -18.20 -1.55 9.34
C ILE A 330 -17.15 -2.57 8.91
N GLU A 331 -17.53 -3.55 8.07
CA GLU A 331 -16.63 -4.54 7.51
C GLU A 331 -15.50 -3.90 6.68
N ILE A 332 -15.85 -3.03 5.72
CA ILE A 332 -14.86 -2.37 4.86
C ILE A 332 -13.93 -1.49 5.67
N LYS A 333 -14.46 -0.77 6.67
CA LYS A 333 -13.63 0.02 7.58
C LYS A 333 -12.60 -0.85 8.29
N TRP A 334 -13.06 -1.94 8.90
CA TRP A 334 -12.19 -2.85 9.63
C TRP A 334 -11.13 -3.51 8.73
N LEU A 335 -11.52 -3.94 7.52
CA LEU A 335 -10.57 -4.49 6.53
C LEU A 335 -9.57 -3.44 6.04
N SER A 336 -10.00 -2.19 5.87
CA SER A 336 -9.13 -1.09 5.47
C SER A 336 -8.08 -0.82 6.53
N ASP A 337 -8.47 -0.80 7.80
CA ASP A 337 -7.55 -0.61 8.91
C ASP A 337 -6.52 -1.75 8.98
N LEU A 338 -6.96 -3.00 8.83
CA LEU A 338 -6.07 -4.16 8.81
C LEU A 338 -5.12 -4.16 7.61
N LEU A 339 -5.64 -3.82 6.42
CA LEU A 339 -4.83 -3.75 5.20
C LEU A 339 -3.79 -2.64 5.28
N GLU A 340 -4.12 -1.52 5.91
CA GLU A 340 -3.18 -0.42 6.13
C GLU A 340 -2.01 -0.83 7.02
N HIS A 341 -2.29 -1.47 8.17
CA HIS A 341 -1.24 -2.03 9.02
C HIS A 341 -0.31 -2.95 8.22
N LEU A 342 -0.88 -3.87 7.44
CA LEU A 342 -0.09 -4.77 6.61
C LEU A 342 0.75 -4.05 5.56
N ILE A 343 0.20 -3.04 4.87
CA ILE A 343 0.95 -2.25 3.88
C ILE A 343 2.16 -1.57 4.54
N ILE A 344 1.96 -0.96 5.72
CA ILE A 344 3.04 -0.27 6.45
C ILE A 344 4.09 -1.28 6.93
N ASP A 345 3.68 -2.42 7.49
CA ASP A 345 4.60 -3.49 7.89
C ASP A 345 5.43 -3.99 6.71
N LEU A 346 4.82 -4.21 5.56
CA LEU A 346 5.49 -4.68 4.35
C LEU A 346 6.47 -3.62 3.78
N ILE A 347 6.11 -2.33 3.79
CA ILE A 347 7.05 -1.25 3.45
C ILE A 347 8.24 -1.26 4.42
N ASN A 348 7.98 -1.38 5.72
CA ASN A 348 9.02 -1.41 6.75
C ASN A 348 9.92 -2.66 6.66
N ALA A 349 9.39 -3.76 6.12
CA ALA A 349 10.11 -5.02 5.91
C ALA A 349 10.80 -5.11 4.53
N ASN A 350 10.89 -4.00 3.78
CA ASN A 350 11.35 -4.07 2.39
C ASN A 350 12.78 -4.60 2.22
N ALA A 351 13.65 -4.53 3.23
CA ALA A 351 14.98 -5.13 3.18
C ALA A 351 14.96 -6.66 2.93
N LEU A 352 13.82 -7.33 3.11
CA LEU A 352 13.66 -8.77 2.98
C LEU A 352 13.23 -9.25 1.57
N TYR A 353 12.99 -8.36 0.58
CA TYR A 353 12.54 -8.74 -0.78
C TYR A 353 13.13 -7.92 -1.94
#